data_AF-A0A7X3VYI8-F1
#
_entry.id   AF-A0A7X3VYI8-F1
#
_cell.length_a   1.000
_cell.length_b   1.000
_cell.length_c   1.000
_cell.angle_alpha   90.00
_cell.angle_beta   90.00
_cell.angle_gamma   90.00
#
_symmetry.space_group_name_H-M   'P 1'
#
loop_
_entity.id
_entity.type
_entity.pdbx_description
1 polymer ?
#
loop_
_entity_poly.entity_id
_entity_poly.type
_entity_poly.pdbx_seq_one_letter_code
_entity_poly.pdbx_strand_id
1 'polypeptide(L)'
;MIDTLAHEIGHLRQDLINPDQHSAALYDPLLLALLEAQAQQFQRAFWLNIEEFTGEKLLEYPETEVFREWIAQRAFTWFRTAQQDEHALGHLLQWMIVISVPDIAHLEEELRENGSLSAEGSLDFYNYLVGLSPSEASALARQTYARASSDDLADLYNRLVTAASERLTPDLHPNDEGIAALRQVGLLTP
;
A
#
# COMPACT_ATOMS: atom_id res chain seq x y z
N MET A 1 -9.59 -15.28 2.96
CA MET A 1 -9.06 -16.44 2.19
C MET A 1 -8.63 -16.01 0.80
N ILE A 2 -9.51 -15.43 -0.03
CA ILE A 2 -9.11 -14.90 -1.36
C ILE A 2 -8.17 -13.70 -1.21
N ASP A 3 -8.43 -12.80 -0.25
CA ASP A 3 -7.59 -11.63 -0.02
C ASP A 3 -6.13 -11.98 0.33
N THR A 4 -5.95 -12.86 1.32
CA THR A 4 -4.66 -13.45 1.65
C THR A 4 -4.02 -14.15 0.45
N LEU A 5 -4.81 -14.88 -0.36
CA LEU A 5 -4.27 -15.54 -1.55
C LEU A 5 -3.74 -14.53 -2.59
N ALA A 6 -4.40 -13.38 -2.79
CA ALA A 6 -3.91 -12.34 -3.69
C ALA A 6 -2.55 -11.79 -3.22
N HIS A 7 -2.39 -11.60 -1.91
CA HIS A 7 -1.11 -11.23 -1.30
C HIS A 7 -0.01 -12.28 -1.51
N GLU A 8 -0.28 -13.56 -1.23
CA GLU A 8 0.68 -14.66 -1.45
C GLU A 8 1.05 -14.86 -2.93
N ILE A 9 0.12 -14.60 -3.86
CA ILE A 9 0.44 -14.59 -5.30
C ILE A 9 1.39 -13.44 -5.63
N GLY A 10 1.27 -12.31 -4.93
CA GLY A 10 2.22 -11.20 -4.99
C GLY A 10 3.63 -11.66 -4.66
N HIS A 11 3.81 -12.37 -3.54
CA HIS A 11 5.09 -12.99 -3.17
C HIS A 11 5.58 -14.00 -4.20
N LEU A 12 4.72 -14.91 -4.65
CA LEU A 12 5.08 -15.88 -5.69
C LEU A 12 5.61 -15.19 -6.96
N ARG A 13 4.98 -14.10 -7.38
CA ARG A 13 5.43 -13.34 -8.56
C ARG A 13 6.74 -12.59 -8.30
N GLN A 14 6.98 -12.09 -7.09
CA GLN A 14 8.28 -11.54 -6.70
C GLN A 14 9.38 -12.59 -6.87
N ASP A 15 9.17 -13.79 -6.32
CA ASP A 15 10.15 -14.89 -6.38
C ASP A 15 10.44 -15.34 -7.82
N LEU A 16 9.46 -15.24 -8.72
CA LEU A 16 9.66 -15.55 -10.14
C LEU A 16 10.45 -14.48 -10.89
N ILE A 17 10.31 -13.21 -10.53
CA ILE A 17 10.95 -12.09 -11.24
C ILE A 17 12.33 -11.78 -10.65
N ASN A 18 12.45 -11.85 -9.32
CA ASN A 18 13.64 -11.42 -8.59
C ASN A 18 13.92 -12.32 -7.37
N PRO A 19 14.26 -13.60 -7.59
CA PRO A 19 14.46 -14.58 -6.52
C PRO A 19 15.58 -14.19 -5.54
N ASP A 20 16.55 -13.40 -5.98
CA ASP A 20 17.68 -12.98 -5.16
C ASP A 20 17.29 -11.95 -4.08
N GLN A 21 16.20 -11.19 -4.27
CA GLN A 21 15.69 -10.26 -3.26
C GLN A 21 15.22 -10.99 -2.00
N HIS A 22 14.48 -12.10 -2.15
CA HIS A 22 14.01 -12.90 -1.03
C HIS A 22 15.17 -13.43 -0.17
N SER A 23 16.20 -13.95 -0.83
CA SER A 23 17.41 -14.44 -0.15
C SER A 23 18.14 -13.32 0.60
N ALA A 24 18.20 -12.12 0.04
CA ALA A 24 18.81 -10.95 0.68
C ALA A 24 18.00 -10.43 1.88
N ALA A 25 16.66 -10.56 1.85
CA ALA A 25 15.78 -10.09 2.91
C ALA A 25 15.93 -10.84 4.24
N LEU A 26 16.45 -12.08 4.22
CA LEU A 26 16.68 -12.90 5.42
C LEU A 26 17.55 -12.22 6.49
N TYR A 27 18.35 -11.22 6.10
CA TYR A 27 19.26 -10.50 6.98
C TYR A 27 19.02 -8.98 7.00
N ASP A 28 17.96 -8.51 6.32
CA ASP A 28 17.64 -7.08 6.18
C ASP A 28 16.16 -6.81 6.44
N PRO A 29 15.78 -6.40 7.67
CA PRO A 29 14.39 -6.15 8.03
C PRO A 29 13.69 -5.09 7.16
N LEU A 30 14.44 -4.10 6.64
CA LEU A 30 13.86 -3.08 5.77
C LEU A 30 13.57 -3.63 4.37
N LEU A 31 14.42 -4.54 3.89
CA LEU A 31 14.14 -5.25 2.64
C LEU A 31 12.97 -6.22 2.81
N LEU A 32 12.85 -6.88 3.97
CA LEU A 32 11.69 -7.73 4.27
C LEU A 32 10.39 -6.93 4.22
N ALA A 33 10.34 -5.76 4.88
CA ALA A 33 9.19 -4.87 4.79
C ALA A 33 8.93 -4.34 3.36
N LEU A 34 9.96 -4.21 2.52
CA LEU A 34 9.79 -3.86 1.12
C LEU A 34 9.16 -5.01 0.30
N LEU A 35 9.47 -6.27 0.61
CA LEU A 35 8.80 -7.42 -0.02
C LEU A 35 7.31 -7.48 0.37
N GLU A 36 7.00 -7.15 1.62
CA GLU A 36 5.61 -6.97 2.08
C GLU A 36 4.91 -5.85 1.32
N ALA A 37 5.56 -4.69 1.18
CA ALA A 37 5.07 -3.57 0.39
C ALA A 37 4.75 -3.98 -1.06
N GLN A 38 5.64 -4.73 -1.70
CA GLN A 38 5.42 -5.26 -3.04
C GLN A 38 4.18 -6.18 -3.08
N ALA A 39 4.01 -7.09 -2.12
CA ALA A 39 2.90 -8.05 -2.12
C ALA A 39 1.56 -7.35 -1.85
N GLN A 40 1.56 -6.39 -0.92
CA GLN A 40 0.41 -5.54 -0.62
C GLN A 40 -0.01 -4.69 -1.84
N GLN A 41 0.95 -4.18 -2.62
CA GLN A 41 0.64 -3.40 -3.81
C GLN A 41 0.13 -4.26 -4.97
N PHE A 42 0.67 -5.47 -5.13
CA PHE A 42 0.09 -6.45 -6.06
C PHE A 42 -1.34 -6.84 -5.66
N GLN A 43 -1.58 -7.07 -4.36
CA GLN A 43 -2.91 -7.37 -3.82
C GLN A 43 -3.90 -6.24 -4.13
N ARG A 44 -3.49 -4.97 -4.01
CA ARG A 44 -4.32 -3.83 -4.42
C ARG A 44 -4.61 -3.85 -5.91
N ALA A 45 -3.59 -3.98 -6.75
CA ALA A 45 -3.75 -4.04 -8.19
C ALA A 45 -4.71 -5.17 -8.59
N PHE A 46 -4.60 -6.33 -7.96
CA PHE A 46 -5.49 -7.48 -8.18
C PHE A 46 -6.95 -7.11 -7.92
N TRP A 47 -7.27 -6.56 -6.74
CA TRP A 47 -8.67 -6.25 -6.40
C TRP A 47 -9.27 -5.15 -7.25
N LEU A 48 -8.50 -4.10 -7.58
CA LEU A 48 -8.94 -3.06 -8.50
C LEU A 48 -9.24 -3.63 -9.90
N ASN A 49 -8.38 -4.52 -10.42
CA ASN A 49 -8.65 -5.21 -11.69
C ASN A 49 -9.91 -6.08 -11.64
N ILE A 50 -10.21 -6.72 -10.50
CA ILE A 50 -11.45 -7.50 -10.34
C ILE A 50 -12.68 -6.59 -10.36
N GLU A 51 -12.65 -5.44 -9.67
CA GLU A 51 -13.74 -4.46 -9.74
C GLU A 51 -13.94 -3.94 -11.17
N GLU A 52 -12.85 -3.57 -11.85
CA GLU A 52 -12.91 -3.10 -13.25
C GLU A 52 -13.46 -4.16 -14.20
N PHE A 53 -13.06 -5.43 -14.02
CA PHE A 53 -13.50 -6.54 -14.86
C PHE A 53 -14.97 -6.91 -14.63
N THR A 54 -15.43 -6.87 -13.37
CA THR A 54 -16.78 -7.33 -12.99
C THR A 54 -17.82 -6.22 -12.97
N GLY A 55 -17.39 -4.96 -12.78
CA GLY A 55 -18.26 -3.83 -12.49
C GLY A 55 -18.77 -3.78 -11.05
N GLU A 56 -18.37 -4.71 -10.19
CA GLU A 56 -18.76 -4.77 -8.79
C GLU A 56 -17.98 -3.75 -7.95
N LYS A 57 -18.61 -3.23 -6.88
CA LYS A 57 -18.02 -2.26 -5.94
C LYS A 57 -17.53 -2.97 -4.68
N LEU A 58 -16.39 -3.64 -4.79
CA LEU A 58 -15.74 -4.42 -3.73
C LEU A 58 -14.96 -3.57 -2.72
N LEU A 59 -14.52 -2.37 -3.11
CA LEU A 59 -13.61 -1.48 -2.37
C LEU A 59 -14.24 -0.12 -2.02
N GLU A 60 -15.54 0.08 -2.25
CA GLU A 60 -16.26 1.30 -1.85
C GLU A 60 -16.80 1.17 -0.42
N TYR A 61 -16.66 2.22 0.39
CA TYR A 61 -17.06 2.19 1.80
C TYR A 61 -17.78 3.49 2.19
N PRO A 62 -18.78 3.43 3.08
CA PRO A 62 -19.63 4.58 3.37
C PRO A 62 -18.91 5.65 4.19
N GLU A 63 -19.17 6.91 3.85
CA GLU A 63 -18.70 8.08 4.59
C GLU A 63 -19.42 8.22 5.93
N THR A 64 -18.91 7.50 6.94
CA THR A 64 -19.43 7.53 8.31
C THR A 64 -18.30 7.76 9.30
N GLU A 65 -18.63 8.26 10.49
CA GLU A 65 -17.66 8.43 11.57
C GLU A 65 -16.94 7.11 11.91
N VAL A 66 -17.64 5.98 11.86
CA VAL A 66 -17.07 4.66 12.11
C VAL A 66 -15.93 4.33 11.14
N PHE A 67 -16.09 4.66 9.85
CA PHE A 67 -15.02 4.45 8.87
C PHE A 67 -13.89 5.44 9.00
N ARG A 68 -14.17 6.70 9.36
CA ARG A 68 -13.14 7.71 9.64
C ARG A 68 -12.28 7.33 10.84
N GLU A 69 -12.91 6.89 11.94
CA GLU A 69 -12.23 6.38 13.13
C GLU A 69 -11.43 5.11 12.80
N TRP A 70 -11.99 4.20 11.99
CA TRP A 70 -11.30 2.99 11.56
C TRP A 70 -10.03 3.30 10.75
N ILE A 71 -10.10 4.24 9.80
CA ILE A 71 -8.96 4.71 9.00
C ILE A 71 -7.87 5.26 9.93
N ALA A 72 -8.23 6.22 10.79
CA ALA A 72 -7.28 6.86 11.70
C ALA A 72 -6.64 5.85 12.66
N GLN A 73 -7.43 4.94 13.25
CA GLN A 73 -6.93 3.92 14.17
C GLN A 73 -6.01 2.93 13.45
N ARG A 74 -6.36 2.49 12.24
CA ARG A 74 -5.55 1.55 11.47
C ARG A 74 -4.23 2.18 11.04
N ALA A 75 -4.27 3.39 10.50
CA ALA A 75 -3.07 4.17 10.17
C ALA A 75 -2.19 4.33 11.42
N PHE A 76 -2.75 4.80 12.54
CA PHE A 76 -2.01 4.97 13.79
C PHE A 76 -1.36 3.68 14.27
N THR A 77 -2.05 2.54 14.11
CA THR A 77 -1.49 1.23 14.46
C THR A 77 -0.24 0.93 13.66
N TRP A 78 -0.23 1.17 12.35
CA TRP A 78 0.97 0.98 11.51
C TRP A 78 2.16 1.80 12.01
N PHE A 79 1.97 3.09 12.29
CA PHE A 79 3.04 3.94 12.84
C PHE A 79 3.56 3.43 14.20
N ARG A 80 2.67 2.84 15.01
CA ARG A 80 3.03 2.33 16.34
C ARG A 80 3.77 1.00 16.29
N THR A 81 3.53 0.16 15.28
CA THR A 81 4.08 -1.21 15.19
C THR A 81 5.14 -1.40 14.11
N ALA A 82 5.39 -0.42 13.23
CA ALA A 82 6.34 -0.54 12.12
C ALA A 82 7.76 -0.96 12.49
N GLN A 83 8.22 -0.73 13.73
CA GLN A 83 9.54 -1.21 14.17
C GLN A 83 9.58 -2.71 14.53
N GLN A 84 8.41 -3.36 14.64
CA GLN A 84 8.24 -4.72 15.14
C GLN A 84 7.46 -5.62 14.18
N ASP A 85 6.87 -5.05 13.13
CA ASP A 85 5.95 -5.71 12.20
C ASP A 85 6.29 -5.24 10.78
N GLU A 86 6.86 -6.16 10.00
CA GLU A 86 7.25 -5.95 8.61
C GLU A 86 6.06 -5.60 7.71
N HIS A 87 4.86 -6.11 8.00
CA HIS A 87 3.67 -5.79 7.21
C HIS A 87 3.25 -4.34 7.46
N ALA A 88 3.25 -3.92 8.73
CA ALA A 88 2.96 -2.54 9.11
C ALA A 88 3.99 -1.57 8.51
N LEU A 89 5.27 -1.93 8.54
CA LEU A 89 6.32 -1.14 7.90
C LEU A 89 6.18 -1.12 6.38
N GLY A 90 5.79 -2.24 5.76
CA GLY A 90 5.53 -2.33 4.33
C GLY A 90 4.45 -1.36 3.87
N HIS A 91 3.37 -1.22 4.63
CA HIS A 91 2.34 -0.21 4.34
C HIS A 91 2.90 1.21 4.38
N LEU A 92 3.69 1.55 5.40
CA LEU A 92 4.28 2.89 5.50
C LEU A 92 5.32 3.15 4.41
N LEU A 93 6.15 2.14 4.09
CA LEU A 93 7.16 2.25 3.04
C LEU A 93 6.53 2.53 1.68
N GLN A 94 5.37 1.95 1.35
CA GLN A 94 4.67 2.25 0.09
C GLN A 94 4.33 3.74 -0.02
N TRP A 95 3.74 4.33 1.03
CA TRP A 95 3.42 5.76 1.06
C TRP A 95 4.68 6.63 1.01
N MET A 96 5.72 6.29 1.78
CA MET A 96 6.96 7.05 1.76
C MET A 96 7.64 7.01 0.39
N ILE A 97 7.65 5.84 -0.27
CA ILE A 97 8.28 5.64 -1.56
C ILE A 97 7.50 6.39 -2.65
N VAL A 98 6.19 6.19 -2.75
CA VAL A 98 5.39 6.83 -3.81
C VAL A 98 5.47 8.36 -3.74
N ILE A 99 5.54 8.93 -2.53
CA ILE A 99 5.62 10.39 -2.35
C ILE A 99 7.03 10.95 -2.61
N SER A 100 8.10 10.15 -2.44
CA SER A 100 9.48 10.68 -2.39
C SER A 100 10.41 10.24 -3.51
N VAL A 101 10.03 9.26 -4.32
CA VAL A 101 10.90 8.69 -5.36
C VAL A 101 10.66 9.37 -6.73
N PRO A 102 11.68 10.05 -7.30
CA PRO A 102 11.51 10.77 -8.57
C PRO A 102 11.18 9.88 -9.78
N ASP A 103 11.69 8.64 -9.82
CA ASP A 103 11.52 7.73 -10.95
C ASP A 103 10.06 7.30 -11.17
N ILE A 104 9.23 7.44 -10.13
CA ILE A 104 7.79 7.13 -10.15
C ILE A 104 6.95 8.35 -9.79
N ALA A 105 7.45 9.56 -10.05
CA ALA A 105 6.75 10.80 -9.70
C ALA A 105 5.34 10.92 -10.33
N HIS A 106 5.09 10.24 -11.46
CA HIS A 106 3.75 10.18 -12.06
C HIS A 106 2.73 9.44 -11.18
N LEU A 107 3.18 8.50 -10.33
CA LEU A 107 2.31 7.82 -9.36
C LEU A 107 1.97 8.73 -8.18
N GLU A 108 2.90 9.59 -7.76
CA GLU A 108 2.60 10.65 -6.77
C GLU A 108 1.56 11.62 -7.31
N GLU A 109 1.71 12.01 -8.58
CA GLU A 109 0.76 12.89 -9.27
C GLU A 109 -0.63 12.25 -9.33
N GLU A 110 -0.72 10.99 -9.75
CA GLU A 110 -1.97 10.23 -9.76
C GLU A 110 -2.60 10.14 -8.36
N LEU A 111 -1.80 9.78 -7.34
CA LEU A 111 -2.26 9.69 -5.95
C LEU A 111 -2.80 11.03 -5.44
N ARG A 112 -2.16 12.14 -5.80
CA ARG A 112 -2.59 13.49 -5.42
C ARG A 112 -3.86 13.92 -6.14
N GLU A 113 -4.03 13.55 -7.41
CA GLU A 113 -5.20 13.91 -8.20
C GLU A 113 -6.43 13.08 -7.84
N ASN A 114 -6.24 11.79 -7.58
CA ASN A 114 -7.34 10.83 -7.40
C ASN A 114 -7.53 10.42 -5.93
N GLY A 115 -6.64 10.83 -5.03
CA GLY A 115 -6.58 10.33 -3.66
C GLY A 115 -6.12 8.88 -3.56
N SER A 116 -5.93 8.17 -4.67
CA SER A 116 -5.47 6.78 -4.72
C SER A 116 -4.87 6.39 -6.08
N LEU A 117 -4.02 5.36 -6.11
CA LEU A 117 -3.54 4.75 -7.35
C LEU A 117 -4.63 3.88 -7.98
N SER A 118 -4.79 3.97 -9.30
CA SER A 118 -5.61 3.07 -10.11
C SER A 118 -5.08 1.64 -10.14
N ALA A 119 -5.78 0.74 -10.82
CA ALA A 119 -5.30 -0.62 -11.06
C ALA A 119 -3.96 -0.62 -11.81
N GLU A 120 -3.84 0.23 -12.83
CA GLU A 120 -2.63 0.40 -13.63
C GLU A 120 -1.50 1.03 -12.80
N GLY A 121 -1.76 2.15 -12.12
CA GLY A 121 -0.78 2.80 -11.24
C GLY A 121 -0.30 1.88 -10.12
N SER A 122 -1.19 1.07 -9.57
CA SER A 122 -0.82 0.09 -8.54
C SER A 122 0.08 -1.01 -9.09
N LEU A 123 -0.24 -1.52 -10.27
CA LEU A 123 0.59 -2.54 -10.92
C LEU A 123 1.95 -1.99 -11.36
N ASP A 124 1.99 -0.74 -11.85
CA ASP A 124 3.22 -0.05 -12.22
C ASP A 124 4.11 0.16 -10.99
N PHE A 125 3.53 0.60 -9.87
CA PHE A 125 4.28 0.73 -8.61
C PHE A 125 4.90 -0.60 -8.18
N TYR A 126 4.12 -1.66 -8.21
CA TYR A 126 4.60 -3.00 -7.89
C TYR A 126 5.72 -3.45 -8.84
N ASN A 127 5.56 -3.24 -10.15
CA ASN A 127 6.59 -3.60 -11.13
C ASN A 127 7.89 -2.80 -10.93
N TYR A 128 7.80 -1.52 -10.60
CA TYR A 128 8.96 -0.70 -10.25
C TYR A 128 9.72 -1.31 -9.07
N LEU A 129 9.03 -1.60 -7.97
CA LEU A 129 9.67 -2.14 -6.76
C LEU A 129 10.31 -3.51 -6.96
N VAL A 130 9.63 -4.42 -7.67
CA VAL A 130 10.14 -5.77 -7.96
C VAL A 130 11.29 -5.75 -8.97
N GLY A 131 11.31 -4.76 -9.85
CA GLY A 131 12.36 -4.59 -10.88
C GLY A 131 13.72 -4.16 -10.32
N LEU A 132 13.80 -3.68 -9.08
CA LEU A 132 15.06 -3.25 -8.44
C LEU A 132 15.97 -4.44 -8.16
N SER A 133 17.28 -4.35 -8.41
CA SER A 133 18.22 -5.36 -7.89
C SER A 133 18.15 -5.43 -6.35
N PRO A 134 18.59 -6.55 -5.72
CA PRO A 134 18.58 -6.65 -4.26
C PRO A 134 19.32 -5.50 -3.55
N SER A 135 20.44 -5.03 -4.13
CA SER A 135 21.17 -3.88 -3.61
C SER A 135 20.42 -2.57 -3.74
N GLU A 136 19.73 -2.34 -4.86
CA GLU A 136 18.94 -1.13 -5.08
C GLU A 136 17.70 -1.11 -4.18
N ALA A 137 17.03 -2.23 -4.04
CA ALA A 137 15.87 -2.41 -3.15
C ALA A 137 16.24 -2.15 -1.67
N SER A 138 17.32 -2.77 -1.20
CA SER A 138 17.83 -2.52 0.17
C SER A 138 18.24 -1.05 0.34
N ALA A 139 18.93 -0.46 -0.65
CA ALA A 139 19.33 0.94 -0.59
C ALA A 139 18.13 1.89 -0.59
N LEU A 140 17.10 1.61 -1.39
CA LEU A 140 15.86 2.38 -1.44
C LEU A 140 15.16 2.35 -0.07
N ALA A 141 14.86 1.16 0.45
CA ALA A 141 14.17 1.01 1.74
C ALA A 141 14.92 1.72 2.88
N ARG A 142 16.25 1.57 2.93
CA ARG A 142 17.12 2.25 3.90
C ARG A 142 17.08 3.76 3.77
N GLN A 143 17.24 4.29 2.55
CA GLN A 143 17.27 5.73 2.33
C GLN A 143 15.91 6.37 2.62
N THR A 144 14.81 5.74 2.17
CA THR A 144 13.46 6.21 2.42
C THR A 144 13.17 6.24 3.92
N TYR A 145 13.44 5.15 4.63
CA TYR A 145 13.19 5.09 6.07
C TYR A 145 14.10 6.04 6.87
N ALA A 146 15.38 6.17 6.51
CA ALA A 146 16.33 7.03 7.22
C ALA A 146 16.06 8.54 7.02
N ARG A 147 15.38 8.93 5.93
CA ARG A 147 15.01 10.33 5.67
C ARG A 147 13.79 10.78 6.47
N ALA A 148 12.98 9.85 6.97
CA ALA A 148 11.77 10.19 7.71
C ALA A 148 12.11 10.74 9.10
N SER A 149 12.05 12.07 9.24
CA SER A 149 12.06 12.72 10.55
C SER A 149 10.70 12.58 11.24
N SER A 150 10.61 12.92 12.53
CA SER A 150 9.34 12.91 13.25
C SER A 150 8.28 13.82 12.61
N ASP A 151 8.71 14.96 12.05
CA ASP A 151 7.81 15.89 11.36
C ASP A 151 7.34 15.30 10.02
N ASP A 152 8.22 14.60 9.30
CA ASP A 152 7.85 13.89 8.06
C ASP A 152 6.85 12.76 8.35
N LEU A 153 6.99 12.05 9.48
CA LEU A 153 6.06 11.00 9.87
C LEU A 153 4.68 11.56 10.26
N ALA A 154 4.64 12.72 10.91
CA ALA A 154 3.38 13.39 11.22
C ALA A 154 2.68 13.89 9.95
N ASP A 155 3.43 14.47 9.01
CA ASP A 155 2.91 14.87 7.69
C ASP A 155 2.40 13.66 6.90
N LEU A 156 3.17 12.56 6.88
CA LEU A 156 2.78 11.31 6.23
C LEU A 156 1.48 10.75 6.80
N TYR A 157 1.35 10.71 8.14
CA TYR A 157 0.12 10.27 8.80
C TYR A 157 -1.09 11.10 8.36
N ASN A 158 -0.95 12.43 8.35
CA ASN A 158 -2.03 13.32 7.95
C ASN A 158 -2.39 13.12 6.47
N ARG A 159 -1.41 13.06 5.57
CA ARG A 159 -1.65 12.81 4.14
C ARG A 159 -2.38 11.49 3.90
N LEU A 160 -1.91 10.41 4.53
CA LEU A 160 -2.53 9.09 4.43
C LEU A 160 -3.98 9.12 4.91
N VAL A 161 -4.23 9.65 6.12
CA VAL A 161 -5.58 9.69 6.70
C VAL A 161 -6.52 10.58 5.88
N THR A 162 -6.04 11.72 5.38
CA THR A 162 -6.81 12.60 4.50
C THR A 162 -7.17 11.89 3.20
N ALA A 163 -6.19 11.35 2.47
CA ALA A 163 -6.41 10.65 1.21
C ALA A 163 -7.34 9.43 1.40
N ALA A 164 -7.13 8.64 2.45
CA ALA A 164 -8.00 7.51 2.77
C ALA A 164 -9.44 7.93 3.09
N SER A 165 -9.61 9.06 3.78
CA SER A 165 -10.92 9.60 4.14
C SER A 165 -11.68 10.16 2.94
N GLU A 166 -10.98 10.70 1.95
CA GLU A 166 -11.56 11.22 0.70
C GLU A 166 -12.07 10.10 -0.22
N ARG A 167 -11.64 8.85 -0.01
CA ARG A 167 -12.12 7.67 -0.73
C ARG A 167 -13.48 7.16 -0.23
N LEU A 168 -13.96 7.66 0.91
CA LEU A 168 -15.26 7.26 1.44
C LEU A 168 -16.39 7.83 0.58
N THR A 169 -17.45 7.04 0.39
CA THR A 169 -18.57 7.38 -0.48
C THR A 169 -19.74 7.95 0.34
N PRO A 170 -20.15 9.21 0.08
CA PRO A 170 -21.32 9.80 0.72
C PRO A 170 -22.60 9.04 0.33
N ASP A 171 -23.54 8.92 1.27
CA ASP A 171 -24.86 8.32 1.05
C ASP A 171 -24.85 6.88 0.48
N LEU A 172 -23.73 6.16 0.62
CA LEU A 172 -23.63 4.76 0.21
C LEU A 172 -24.56 3.90 1.08
N HIS A 173 -25.45 3.15 0.43
CA HIS A 173 -26.38 2.29 1.14
C HIS A 173 -25.61 1.13 1.80
N PRO A 174 -25.92 0.71 3.04
CA PRO A 174 -25.16 -0.32 3.74
C PRO A 174 -25.07 -1.68 3.02
N ASN A 175 -26.04 -2.00 2.16
CA ASN A 175 -26.01 -3.22 1.34
C ASN A 175 -25.06 -3.13 0.14
N ASP A 176 -24.58 -1.93 -0.18
CA ASP A 176 -23.65 -1.64 -1.27
C ASP A 176 -22.23 -1.39 -0.72
N GLU A 177 -22.01 -1.60 0.58
CA GLU A 177 -20.67 -1.56 1.18
C GLU A 177 -19.80 -2.68 0.59
N GLY A 178 -18.56 -2.32 0.25
CA GLY A 178 -17.53 -3.23 -0.19
C GLY A 178 -17.19 -4.31 0.85
N ILE A 179 -16.34 -5.25 0.45
CA ILE A 179 -16.02 -6.40 1.27
C ILE A 179 -15.22 -5.95 2.50
N ALA A 180 -15.70 -6.29 3.70
CA ALA A 180 -15.06 -5.87 4.96
C ALA A 180 -13.59 -6.29 5.10
N ALA A 181 -13.21 -7.44 4.53
CA ALA A 181 -11.82 -7.92 4.53
C ALA A 181 -10.89 -7.05 3.66
N LEU A 182 -11.44 -6.28 2.72
CA LEU A 182 -10.67 -5.49 1.75
C LEU A 182 -10.51 -4.03 2.16
N ARG A 183 -11.03 -3.62 3.33
CA ARG A 183 -11.01 -2.22 3.79
C ARG A 183 -9.62 -1.60 3.76
N GLN A 184 -8.62 -2.38 4.17
CA GLN A 184 -7.23 -1.93 4.17
C GLN A 184 -6.71 -1.70 2.74
N VAL A 185 -7.00 -2.65 1.84
CA VAL A 185 -6.61 -2.58 0.43
C VAL A 185 -7.27 -1.38 -0.27
N GLY A 186 -8.58 -1.19 -0.06
CA GLY A 186 -9.34 -0.11 -0.69
C GLY A 186 -8.99 1.27 -0.13
N LEU A 187 -8.94 1.41 1.19
CA LEU A 187 -8.86 2.72 1.84
C LEU A 187 -7.44 3.18 2.16
N LEU A 188 -6.50 2.28 2.46
CA LEU A 188 -5.24 2.67 3.11
C LEU A 188 -3.98 2.39 2.29
N THR A 189 -4.04 1.50 1.31
CA THR A 189 -2.93 1.33 0.35
C THR A 189 -2.94 2.51 -0.64
N PRO A 190 -1.81 3.13 -0.99
CA PRO A 190 -1.77 4.31 -1.86
C PRO A 190 -2.52 4.06 -3.16
#